data_AF-A0A832FX09-F1
#
_entry.id   AF-A0A832FX09-F1
#
_cell.length_a   1.000
_cell.length_b   1.000
_cell.length_c   1.000
_cell.angle_alpha   90.00
_cell.angle_beta   90.00
_cell.angle_gamma   90.00
#
_symmetry.space_group_name_H-M   'P 1'
#
loop_
_entity.id
_entity.type
_entity.pdbx_description
1 polymer ?
#
loop_
_entity_poly.entity_id
_entity_poly.type
_entity_poly.pdbx_seq_one_letter_code
_entity_poly.pdbx_strand_id
1 'polypeptide(L)'
;MNHLYIITHTDLDGIGSAASILRILGRKRSRDATILYAEPYNIHEILESLLGYFESGDLLVVADLGLNEENKARVFELLESIVDKGVRVEWYDHHVWDPNDITKIMGLGVSIYIDRATCATGVVVRYATRSRGLEPDKFLIELEDVVCSADLWRWSNPLSPKL
;
A
#
# COMPACT_ATOMS: atom_id res chain seq x y z
N MET A 1 13.99 -11.17 12.13
CA MET A 1 12.65 -10.64 11.81
C MET A 1 12.77 -10.04 10.44
N ASN A 2 11.88 -10.42 9.51
CA ASN A 2 11.94 -9.86 8.17
C ASN A 2 11.45 -8.41 8.21
N HIS A 3 12.10 -7.55 7.44
CA HIS A 3 11.88 -6.11 7.42
C HIS A 3 10.62 -5.77 6.62
N LEU A 4 9.98 -4.66 6.99
CA LEU A 4 8.80 -4.14 6.31
C LEU A 4 9.19 -2.90 5.52
N TYR A 5 8.95 -2.90 4.23
CA TYR A 5 9.04 -1.72 3.36
C TYR A 5 7.63 -1.29 3.01
N ILE A 6 7.31 -0.01 3.18
CA ILE A 6 6.04 0.58 2.77
C ILE A 6 6.35 1.70 1.79
N ILE A 7 5.81 1.62 0.57
CA ILE A 7 5.83 2.71 -0.40
C ILE A 7 4.39 3.22 -0.53
N THR A 8 4.17 4.51 -0.35
CA THR A 8 2.82 5.08 -0.41
C THR A 8 2.79 6.51 -0.92
N HIS A 9 1.61 7.03 -1.23
CA HIS A 9 1.42 8.43 -1.63
C HIS A 9 1.76 9.41 -0.50
N THR A 10 1.90 10.68 -0.86
CA THR A 10 2.35 11.74 0.06
C THR A 10 1.23 12.41 0.87
N ASP A 11 -0.03 12.19 0.49
CA ASP A 11 -1.19 12.82 1.11
C ASP A 11 -1.69 12.07 2.37
N LEU A 12 -2.84 12.50 2.88
CA LEU A 12 -3.46 11.93 4.06
C LEU A 12 -3.81 10.45 3.88
N ASP A 13 -4.24 10.03 2.69
CA ASP A 13 -4.70 8.66 2.46
C ASP A 13 -3.51 7.70 2.33
N GLY A 14 -2.43 8.13 1.68
CA GLY A 14 -1.16 7.41 1.71
C GLY A 14 -0.58 7.28 3.12
N ILE A 15 -0.56 8.37 3.90
CA ILE A 15 -0.08 8.34 5.30
C ILE A 15 -0.97 7.45 6.17
N GLY A 16 -2.30 7.52 6.00
CA GLY A 16 -3.28 6.68 6.69
C GLY A 16 -3.10 5.19 6.40
N SER A 17 -2.80 4.87 5.14
CA SER A 17 -2.47 3.52 4.68
C SER A 17 -1.22 2.98 5.37
N ALA A 18 -0.12 3.73 5.37
CA ALA A 18 1.11 3.31 6.05
C ALA A 18 0.93 3.13 7.57
N ALA A 19 0.22 4.06 8.23
CA ALA A 19 -0.09 3.96 9.66
C ALA A 19 -0.93 2.70 9.97
N SER A 20 -1.90 2.40 9.11
CA SER A 20 -2.74 1.21 9.24
C SER A 20 -1.93 -0.08 9.10
N ILE A 21 -1.06 -0.18 8.08
CA ILE A 21 -0.17 -1.34 7.91
C ILE A 21 0.72 -1.56 9.13
N LEU A 22 1.35 -0.51 9.66
CA LEU A 22 2.21 -0.62 10.84
C LEU A 22 1.43 -1.15 12.05
N ARG A 23 0.22 -0.66 12.26
CA ARG A 23 -0.65 -1.08 13.36
C ARG A 23 -1.10 -2.53 13.23
N ILE A 24 -1.57 -2.91 12.03
CA ILE A 24 -2.02 -4.28 11.74
C ILE A 24 -0.88 -5.29 11.96
N LEU A 25 0.34 -4.93 11.55
CA LEU A 25 1.51 -5.79 11.66
C LEU A 25 2.26 -5.67 13.00
N GLY A 26 1.82 -4.78 13.91
CA GLY A 26 2.50 -4.52 15.18
C GLY A 26 3.95 -4.04 15.01
N ARG A 27 4.27 -3.34 13.91
CA ARG A 27 5.63 -2.89 13.58
C ARG A 27 5.87 -1.45 14.03
N LYS A 28 7.12 -1.15 14.38
CA LYS A 28 7.54 0.22 14.73
C LYS A 28 8.43 0.79 13.64
N ARG A 29 8.10 2.03 13.23
CA ARG A 29 8.92 2.82 12.30
C ARG A 29 10.37 2.91 12.80
N SER A 30 11.33 2.86 11.89
CA SER A 30 12.79 2.98 12.14
C SER A 30 13.43 1.82 12.93
N ARG A 31 12.65 0.83 13.37
CA ARG A 31 13.19 -0.42 13.93
C ARG A 31 12.90 -1.60 13.02
N ASP A 32 11.64 -1.75 12.63
CA ASP A 32 11.15 -2.94 11.92
C ASP A 32 10.54 -2.58 10.56
N ALA A 33 10.50 -1.29 10.22
CA ALA A 33 9.88 -0.78 9.01
C ALA A 33 10.55 0.48 8.44
N THR A 34 10.66 0.52 7.11
CA THR A 34 11.02 1.69 6.30
C THR A 34 9.80 2.17 5.54
N ILE A 35 9.51 3.46 5.61
CA ILE A 35 8.40 4.10 4.89
C ILE A 35 9.00 5.07 3.89
N LEU A 36 8.62 4.92 2.62
CA LEU A 36 9.01 5.79 1.52
C LEU A 36 7.76 6.36 0.87
N TYR A 37 7.86 7.61 0.42
CA TYR A 37 6.77 8.27 -0.27
C TYR A 37 7.07 8.38 -1.75
N ALA A 38 6.05 8.14 -2.57
CA ALA A 38 6.13 8.15 -4.02
C ALA A 38 4.96 8.91 -4.62
N GLU A 39 5.13 9.20 -5.91
CA GLU A 39 4.08 9.56 -6.85
C GLU A 39 3.97 8.42 -7.88
N PRO A 40 2.83 8.24 -8.58
CA PRO A 40 2.69 7.20 -9.60
C PRO A 40 3.81 7.20 -10.64
N TYR A 41 4.31 8.38 -11.03
CA TYR A 41 5.33 8.51 -12.06
C TYR A 41 6.75 8.13 -11.61
N ASN A 42 7.04 8.09 -10.30
CA ASN A 42 8.40 7.82 -9.78
C ASN A 42 8.53 6.54 -8.93
N ILE A 43 7.46 5.76 -8.75
CA ILE A 43 7.50 4.51 -7.96
C ILE A 43 8.61 3.54 -8.39
N HIS A 44 8.90 3.47 -9.70
CA HIS A 44 9.97 2.63 -10.24
C HIS A 44 11.37 3.02 -9.73
N GLU A 45 11.64 4.31 -9.54
CA GLU A 45 12.91 4.81 -8.98
C GLU A 45 13.08 4.36 -7.52
N ILE A 46 11.99 4.38 -6.76
CA ILE A 46 12.00 3.94 -5.35
C ILE A 46 12.22 2.43 -5.27
N LEU A 47 11.48 1.64 -6.05
CA LEU A 47 11.66 0.19 -6.13
C LEU A 47 13.10 -0.17 -6.51
N GLU A 48 13.67 0.53 -7.50
CA GLU A 48 15.05 0.32 -7.93
C GLU A 48 16.06 0.66 -6.83
N SER A 49 15.86 1.76 -6.10
CA SER A 49 16.72 2.13 -4.98
C SER A 49 16.70 1.11 -3.84
N LEU A 50 15.60 0.36 -3.69
CA LEU A 50 15.42 -0.65 -2.65
C LEU A 50 15.92 -2.04 -3.03
N LEU A 51 16.11 -2.34 -4.33
CA LEU A 51 16.47 -3.68 -4.82
C LEU A 51 17.66 -4.32 -4.10
N GLY A 52 18.66 -3.51 -3.74
CA GLY A 52 19.88 -3.94 -3.06
C GLY A 52 19.72 -4.21 -1.57
N TYR A 53 18.62 -3.75 -0.96
CA TYR A 53 18.35 -3.87 0.48
C TYR A 53 17.39 -5.01 0.82
N PHE A 54 16.62 -5.50 -0.15
CA PHE A 54 15.67 -6.57 0.07
C PHE A 54 16.36 -7.91 0.38
N GLU A 55 15.88 -8.56 1.44
CA GLU A 55 16.26 -9.92 1.83
C GLU A 55 15.07 -10.88 1.69
N SER A 56 15.37 -12.17 1.52
CA SER A 56 14.33 -13.20 1.41
C SER A 56 13.47 -13.24 2.67
N GLY A 57 12.15 -13.20 2.48
CA GLY A 57 11.15 -13.17 3.55
C GLY A 57 10.68 -11.76 3.94
N ASP A 58 11.32 -10.69 3.45
CA ASP A 58 10.83 -9.32 3.65
C ASP A 58 9.41 -9.13 3.11
N LEU A 59 8.75 -8.08 3.58
CA LEU A 59 7.44 -7.66 3.10
C LEU A 59 7.56 -6.26 2.50
N LEU A 60 7.22 -6.14 1.23
CA LEU A 60 6.97 -4.87 0.56
C LEU A 60 5.46 -4.64 0.48
N VAL A 61 5.00 -3.50 1.01
CA VAL A 61 3.64 -3.02 0.82
C VAL A 61 3.68 -1.76 -0.05
N VAL A 62 2.87 -1.73 -1.09
CA VAL A 62 2.57 -0.53 -1.89
C VAL A 62 1.14 -0.12 -1.59
N ALA A 63 0.91 1.16 -1.29
CA ALA A 63 -0.44 1.65 -1.01
C ALA A 63 -0.72 3.01 -1.63
N ASP A 64 -1.94 3.23 -2.11
CA ASP A 64 -2.42 4.51 -2.65
C ASP A 64 -1.63 5.01 -3.87
N LEU A 65 -1.16 4.08 -4.70
CA LEU A 65 -0.37 4.42 -5.88
C LEU A 65 -0.96 3.68 -7.07
N GLY A 66 -1.64 4.43 -7.94
CA GLY A 66 -2.07 3.94 -9.24
C GLY A 66 -0.88 3.64 -10.15
N LEU A 67 -1.07 2.72 -11.09
CA LEU A 67 -0.04 2.40 -12.08
C LEU A 67 0.05 3.51 -13.13
N ASN A 68 1.28 3.91 -13.46
CA ASN A 68 1.55 4.92 -14.49
C ASN A 68 1.95 4.26 -15.81
N GLU A 69 1.27 4.61 -16.90
CA GLU A 69 1.48 4.01 -18.23
C GLU A 69 2.91 4.16 -18.77
N GLU A 70 3.58 5.27 -18.46
CA GLU A 70 4.93 5.56 -18.97
C GLU A 70 6.00 4.67 -18.31
N ASN A 71 5.78 4.27 -17.05
CA ASN A 71 6.75 3.52 -16.28
C ASN A 71 6.34 2.07 -15.94
N LYS A 72 5.10 1.65 -16.28
CA LYS A 72 4.56 0.35 -15.84
C LYS A 72 5.39 -0.86 -16.25
N ALA A 73 5.99 -0.82 -17.44
CA ALA A 73 6.89 -1.87 -17.90
C ALA A 73 8.07 -2.07 -16.93
N ARG A 74 8.69 -0.96 -16.49
CA ARG A 74 9.78 -0.97 -15.52
C ARG A 74 9.30 -1.43 -14.14
N VAL A 75 8.12 -1.00 -13.72
CA VAL A 75 7.51 -1.47 -12.46
C VAL A 75 7.35 -2.99 -12.49
N PHE A 76 6.85 -3.58 -13.58
CA PHE A 76 6.69 -5.04 -13.68
C PHE A 76 8.02 -5.79 -13.56
N GLU A 77 9.06 -5.35 -14.26
CA GLU A 77 10.41 -5.95 -14.16
C GLU A 77 10.97 -5.90 -12.73
N LEU A 78 10.76 -4.77 -12.04
CA LEU A 78 11.23 -4.58 -10.67
C LEU A 78 10.45 -5.46 -9.69
N LEU A 79 9.12 -5.56 -9.84
CA LEU A 79 8.28 -6.44 -9.03
C LEU A 79 8.66 -7.91 -9.20
N GLU A 80 8.88 -8.35 -10.44
CA GLU A 80 9.35 -9.71 -10.74
C GLU A 80 10.67 -10.00 -10.02
N SER A 81 11.64 -9.08 -10.15
CA SER A 81 12.94 -9.20 -9.48
C SER A 81 12.83 -9.24 -7.94
N ILE A 82 11.89 -8.49 -7.36
CA ILE A 82 11.63 -8.44 -5.91
C ILE A 82 10.99 -9.76 -5.43
N VAL A 83 10.00 -10.28 -6.17
CA VAL A 83 9.36 -11.56 -5.84
C VAL A 83 10.35 -12.72 -5.99
N ASP A 84 11.19 -12.72 -7.02
CA ASP A 84 12.22 -13.75 -7.25
C ASP A 84 13.28 -13.79 -6.12
N LYS A 85 13.52 -12.67 -5.44
CA LYS A 85 14.35 -12.61 -4.22
C LYS A 85 13.67 -13.24 -2.99
N GLY A 86 12.40 -13.63 -3.10
CA GLY A 86 11.59 -14.18 -2.02
C GLY A 86 10.98 -13.12 -1.11
N VAL A 87 10.84 -11.88 -1.59
CA VAL A 87 10.09 -10.82 -0.90
C VAL A 87 8.61 -11.00 -1.19
N ARG A 88 7.77 -10.94 -0.16
CA ARG A 88 6.31 -10.88 -0.36
C ARG A 88 5.91 -9.46 -0.72
N VAL A 89 5.08 -9.30 -1.75
CA VAL A 89 4.60 -8.00 -2.18
C VAL A 89 3.08 -7.94 -2.06
N GLU A 90 2.59 -6.90 -1.39
CA GLU A 90 1.16 -6.57 -1.28
C GLU A 90 0.92 -5.17 -1.85
N TRP A 91 -0.11 -4.99 -2.68
CA TRP A 91 -0.49 -3.70 -3.25
C TRP A 91 -1.96 -3.39 -2.94
N TYR A 92 -2.22 -2.29 -2.24
CA TYR A 92 -3.55 -1.84 -1.85
C TYR A 92 -3.87 -0.51 -2.51
N ASP A 93 -4.90 -0.44 -3.34
CA ASP A 93 -5.21 0.81 -4.04
C ASP A 93 -6.70 0.99 -4.35
N HIS A 94 -7.10 2.23 -4.60
CA HIS A 94 -8.48 2.62 -4.90
C HIS A 94 -8.64 3.35 -6.25
N HIS A 95 -7.55 3.59 -6.97
CA HIS A 95 -7.58 4.21 -8.29
C HIS A 95 -8.20 3.29 -9.36
N VAL A 96 -8.35 3.82 -10.57
CA VAL A 96 -8.76 3.03 -11.73
C VAL A 96 -7.55 2.31 -12.30
N TRP A 97 -7.69 1.00 -12.51
CA TRP A 97 -6.67 0.13 -13.08
C TRP A 97 -7.18 -0.57 -14.34
N ASP A 98 -6.28 -0.80 -15.30
CA ASP A 98 -6.54 -1.73 -16.40
C ASP A 98 -6.60 -3.17 -15.83
N PRO A 99 -7.68 -3.94 -16.08
CA PRO A 99 -7.77 -5.34 -15.66
C PRO A 99 -6.61 -6.22 -16.15
N ASN A 100 -6.01 -5.90 -17.29
CA ASN A 100 -4.84 -6.61 -17.81
C ASN A 100 -3.61 -6.34 -16.94
N ASP A 101 -3.44 -5.12 -16.45
CA ASP A 101 -2.34 -4.77 -15.56
C ASP A 101 -2.50 -5.44 -14.18
N ILE A 102 -3.72 -5.51 -13.66
CA ILE A 102 -4.02 -6.29 -12.44
C ILE A 102 -3.64 -7.77 -12.66
N THR A 103 -4.06 -8.35 -13.77
CA THR A 103 -3.77 -9.76 -14.12
C THR A 103 -2.26 -9.99 -14.24
N LYS A 104 -1.55 -9.06 -14.88
CA LYS A 104 -0.08 -9.08 -15.02
C LYS A 104 0.59 -9.08 -13.64
N ILE A 105 0.24 -8.14 -12.77
CA ILE A 105 0.81 -8.03 -11.41
C ILE A 105 0.55 -9.29 -10.59
N MET A 106 -0.67 -9.82 -10.61
CA MET A 106 -0.99 -11.09 -9.95
C MET A 106 -0.14 -12.25 -10.48
N GLY A 107 0.09 -12.29 -11.79
CA GLY A 107 0.95 -13.28 -12.45
C GLY A 107 2.41 -13.24 -12.00
N LEU A 108 2.89 -12.10 -11.49
CA LEU A 108 4.22 -11.95 -10.89
C LEU A 108 4.29 -12.46 -9.44
N GLY A 109 3.18 -12.92 -8.85
CA GLY A 109 3.12 -13.35 -7.45
C GLY A 109 2.83 -12.24 -6.45
N VAL A 110 2.43 -11.05 -6.91
CA VAL A 110 2.02 -9.93 -6.06
C VAL A 110 0.56 -10.09 -5.62
N SER A 111 0.29 -9.86 -4.33
CA SER A 111 -1.09 -9.81 -3.82
C SER A 111 -1.64 -8.40 -3.97
N ILE A 112 -2.50 -8.18 -4.97
CA ILE A 112 -3.11 -6.87 -5.27
C ILE A 112 -4.58 -6.83 -4.82
N TYR A 113 -4.98 -5.72 -4.22
CA TYR A 113 -6.32 -5.46 -3.71
C TYR A 113 -6.78 -4.08 -4.19
N ILE A 114 -7.79 -4.06 -5.08
CA ILE A 114 -8.37 -2.83 -5.61
C ILE A 114 -9.81 -2.70 -5.14
N ASP A 115 -10.14 -1.64 -4.41
CA ASP A 115 -11.53 -1.33 -4.00
C ASP A 115 -11.82 0.16 -4.12
N ARG A 116 -12.61 0.51 -5.14
CA ARG A 116 -12.99 1.89 -5.49
C ARG A 116 -14.16 2.42 -4.68
N ALA A 117 -14.77 1.60 -3.80
CA ALA A 117 -15.88 2.04 -2.94
C ALA A 117 -15.39 2.78 -1.69
N THR A 118 -14.08 2.80 -1.47
CA THR A 118 -13.40 3.35 -0.30
C THR A 118 -12.10 4.06 -0.70
N CYS A 119 -11.48 4.78 0.23
CA CYS A 119 -10.13 5.34 0.09
C CYS A 119 -9.07 4.23 0.30
N ALA A 120 -7.83 4.44 -0.12
CA ALA A 120 -6.73 3.48 0.00
C ALA A 120 -6.50 3.02 1.45
N THR A 121 -6.65 3.91 2.44
CA THR A 121 -6.61 3.56 3.87
C THR A 121 -7.68 2.52 4.19
N GLY A 122 -8.89 2.69 3.67
CA GLY A 122 -9.96 1.70 3.84
C GLY A 122 -9.67 0.38 3.12
N VAL A 123 -9.02 0.42 1.95
CA VAL A 123 -8.54 -0.80 1.27
C VAL A 123 -7.55 -1.55 2.16
N VAL A 124 -6.57 -0.84 2.73
CA VAL A 124 -5.62 -1.44 3.68
C VAL A 124 -6.35 -2.03 4.90
N VAL A 125 -7.18 -1.24 5.58
CA VAL A 125 -7.85 -1.66 6.82
C VAL A 125 -8.70 -2.91 6.58
N ARG A 126 -9.45 -2.97 5.49
CA ARG A 126 -10.36 -4.09 5.18
C ARG A 126 -9.61 -5.34 4.70
N TYR A 127 -8.69 -5.18 3.77
CA TYR A 127 -8.10 -6.31 3.06
C TYR A 127 -6.87 -6.86 3.80
N ALA A 128 -6.03 -6.00 4.40
CA ALA A 128 -4.85 -6.46 5.13
C ALA A 128 -5.19 -7.16 6.45
N THR A 129 -6.28 -6.77 7.13
CA THR A 129 -6.79 -7.49 8.32
C THR A 129 -7.40 -8.82 7.92
N ARG A 130 -8.31 -8.83 6.93
CA ARG A 130 -9.00 -10.04 6.45
C ARG A 130 -8.02 -11.09 5.94
N SER A 131 -7.01 -10.70 5.15
CA SER A 131 -6.00 -11.65 4.64
C SER A 131 -5.20 -12.33 5.75
N ARG A 132 -5.21 -11.76 6.96
CA ARG A 132 -4.51 -12.24 8.15
C ARG A 132 -5.45 -12.88 9.18
N GLY A 133 -6.75 -13.00 8.89
CA GLY A 133 -7.74 -13.53 9.84
C GLY A 133 -7.93 -12.64 11.06
N LEU A 134 -7.71 -11.34 10.91
CA LEU A 134 -7.87 -10.32 11.95
C LEU A 134 -9.11 -9.48 11.66
N GLU A 135 -9.65 -8.86 12.71
CA GLU A 135 -10.64 -7.79 12.61
C GLU A 135 -9.98 -6.44 12.90
N PRO A 136 -10.39 -5.35 12.23
CA PRO A 136 -9.88 -4.02 12.52
C PRO A 136 -10.29 -3.61 13.93
N ASP A 137 -9.34 -3.11 14.71
CA ASP A 137 -9.67 -2.56 16.02
C ASP A 137 -10.33 -1.18 15.92
N LYS A 138 -10.86 -0.68 17.05
CA LYS A 138 -11.58 0.59 17.11
C LYS A 138 -10.80 1.78 16.53
N PHE A 139 -9.47 1.78 16.67
CA PHE A 139 -8.65 2.86 16.14
C PHE A 139 -8.55 2.78 14.62
N LEU A 140 -8.38 1.57 14.05
CA LEU A 140 -8.37 1.39 12.60
C LEU A 140 -9.71 1.76 11.98
N ILE A 141 -10.82 1.41 12.63
CA ILE A 141 -12.17 1.76 12.19
C ILE A 141 -12.36 3.28 12.16
N GLU A 142 -11.96 3.98 13.22
CA GLU A 142 -12.05 5.45 13.27
C GLU A 142 -11.11 6.10 12.24
N LEU A 143 -9.88 5.60 12.09
CA LEU A 143 -8.92 6.12 11.13
C LEU A 143 -9.44 5.97 9.69
N GLU A 144 -9.97 4.80 9.32
CA GLU A 144 -10.63 4.58 8.03
C GLU A 144 -11.77 5.58 7.81
N ASP A 145 -12.67 5.75 8.79
CA ASP A 145 -13.82 6.63 8.65
C ASP A 145 -13.41 8.09 8.43
N VAL A 146 -12.48 8.61 9.24
CA VAL A 146 -12.04 10.00 9.14
C VAL A 146 -11.32 10.25 7.81
N VAL A 147 -10.38 9.37 7.44
CA VAL A 147 -9.56 9.54 6.23
C VAL A 147 -10.42 9.39 4.98
N CYS A 148 -11.23 8.34 4.88
CA CYS A 148 -12.09 8.15 3.70
C CYS A 148 -13.18 9.22 3.60
N SER A 149 -13.64 9.78 4.71
CA SER A 149 -14.58 10.91 4.68
C SER A 149 -13.94 12.17 4.07
N ALA A 150 -12.64 12.41 4.29
CA ALA A 150 -11.90 13.50 3.67
C ALA A 150 -11.54 13.20 2.21
N ASP A 151 -10.90 12.06 1.94
CA ASP A 151 -10.43 11.66 0.61
C ASP A 151 -11.57 11.57 -0.43
N LEU A 152 -12.70 11.00 -0.02
CA LEU A 152 -13.86 10.84 -0.91
C LEU A 152 -14.82 12.05 -0.88
N TRP A 153 -14.42 13.16 -0.27
CA TRP A 153 -15.20 14.40 -0.17
C TRP A 153 -16.60 14.22 0.44
N ARG A 154 -16.75 13.25 1.36
CA ARG A 154 -18.04 12.94 2.00
C ARG A 154 -18.33 13.87 3.19
N TRP A 155 -17.28 14.26 3.92
CA TRP A 155 -17.36 15.12 5.10
C TRP A 155 -18.36 14.62 6.17
N SER A 156 -18.54 13.29 6.25
CA SER A 156 -19.46 12.64 7.18
C SER A 156 -18.89 12.48 8.59
N ASN A 157 -17.57 12.50 8.74
CA ASN A 157 -16.90 12.49 10.03
C ASN A 157 -16.51 13.92 10.46
N PRO A 158 -16.79 14.34 11.72
CA PRO A 158 -16.52 15.70 12.21
C PRO A 158 -15.04 16.09 12.31
N LEU A 159 -14.11 15.12 12.21
CA LEU A 159 -12.68 15.36 12.18
C LEU A 159 -12.15 15.57 10.76
N SER A 160 -12.82 15.06 9.72
CA SER A 160 -12.34 15.16 8.33
C SER A 160 -12.05 16.60 7.87
N PRO A 161 -12.88 17.63 8.18
CA PRO A 161 -12.60 19.00 7.78
C PRO A 161 -11.42 19.67 8.53
N LYS A 162 -10.81 18.97 9.50
CA LYS A 162 -9.76 19.50 10.38
C LYS A 162 -8.38 18.90 10.10
N LEU A 163 -8.29 18.01 9.12
CA LEU A 163 -7.07 17.34 8.70
C LEU A 163 -6.36 18.12 7.60
#